data_AF-A0AAQ5XCZ6-F1
#
_entry.id   AF-A0AAQ5XCZ6-F1
#
_cell.length_a   1.000
_cell.length_b   1.000
_cell.length_c   1.000
_cell.angle_alpha   90.00
_cell.angle_beta   90.00
_cell.angle_gamma   90.00
#
_symmetry.space_group_name_H-M   'P 1'
#
loop_
_entity.id
_entity.type
_entity.pdbx_description
1 polymer ?
#
loop_
_entity_poly.entity_id
_entity_poly.type
_entity_poly.pdbx_seq_one_letter_code
_entity_poly.pdbx_strand_id
1 'polypeptide(L)'
;MHVNTQHEVLQIDKVWKPSDKERQIQPRDIFKHPSGKDIPIRTVLTNGIAGIGKTFLVRKFVLDWAEERSNQDVHLIFPFTFRALSSLQGKEFCLAELIHFCIPETKDVTVEALNYIFTALQSSGNSSYKKSRFKLLFVFDGLDESRLHLDFDVNNIPTVDVTKSTKIEILLRELISGKLLRSARLWITTRPAAANQIPQNLVNTTTEVRGFTDPQKEEYFRKRFRDKKQASSIISHMKKSRSLHIMCHIPVFCWITATVLEELLRTREGGDLPRTLTEMYTEFLRFQIDHTKAKYGPKKCIQSIKSLAKLAFEQLQKGNLIFYEKDLRETSIDVREASVYSGVFTEIFKEERGRKQENKMFSFIHLSVQEFLAALHVHLTFINSGISLLEEERQTTSCWSEMFQSYSTGFYQTAVDEALQSPNGHLDLFLRFLLGLSLSTNQNLLRSLLTQTRSSSQTNQKTVEYIKEKM
;
A
#
# COMPACT_ATOMS: atom_id res chain seq x y z
N MET A 1 -21.60 7.21 12.90
CA MET A 1 -21.79 7.26 11.43
C MET A 1 -20.45 7.62 10.80
N HIS A 2 -19.78 6.66 10.16
CA HIS A 2 -18.39 6.83 9.71
C HIS A 2 -18.29 6.48 8.22
N VAL A 3 -17.91 7.50 7.44
CA VAL A 3 -17.55 7.38 6.03
C VAL A 3 -16.16 6.76 5.96
N ASN A 4 -16.09 5.46 5.72
CA ASN A 4 -14.85 4.72 5.56
C ASN A 4 -14.24 5.09 4.20
N THR A 5 -13.51 6.22 4.14
CA THR A 5 -13.01 6.81 2.90
C THR A 5 -11.71 6.09 2.49
N GLN A 6 -11.84 4.94 1.83
CA GLN A 6 -10.71 4.11 1.43
C GLN A 6 -10.08 4.59 0.12
N HIS A 7 -10.84 5.30 -0.73
CA HIS A 7 -10.36 5.64 -2.06
C HIS A 7 -9.51 6.89 -2.17
N GLU A 8 -8.44 6.74 -2.92
CA GLU A 8 -7.46 7.78 -3.23
C GLU A 8 -8.14 9.00 -3.84
N VAL A 9 -9.17 8.81 -4.67
CA VAL A 9 -9.91 9.90 -5.35
C VAL A 9 -10.69 10.76 -4.35
N LEU A 10 -11.47 10.15 -3.45
CA LEU A 10 -12.25 10.87 -2.42
C LEU A 10 -11.36 11.53 -1.35
N GLN A 11 -10.19 10.95 -1.09
CA GLN A 11 -9.21 11.49 -0.15
C GLN A 11 -8.44 12.68 -0.74
N ILE A 12 -8.10 12.63 -2.04
CA ILE A 12 -7.47 13.77 -2.74
C ILE A 12 -8.38 15.01 -2.71
N ASP A 13 -9.70 14.84 -2.88
CA ASP A 13 -10.65 15.96 -2.79
C ASP A 13 -10.70 16.61 -1.39
N LYS A 14 -10.48 15.83 -0.31
CA LYS A 14 -10.34 16.36 1.06
C LYS A 14 -9.02 17.11 1.24
N VAL A 15 -7.93 16.67 0.60
CA VAL A 15 -6.64 17.39 0.65
C VAL A 15 -6.76 18.79 0.04
N TRP A 16 -7.64 18.97 -0.93
CA TRP A 16 -7.85 20.25 -1.61
C TRP A 16 -8.77 21.20 -0.83
N LYS A 17 -9.40 20.72 0.26
CA LYS A 17 -10.19 21.51 1.21
C LYS A 17 -9.68 21.28 2.63
N PRO A 18 -8.54 21.88 3.01
CA PRO A 18 -8.01 21.76 4.36
C PRO A 18 -9.03 22.26 5.38
N SER A 19 -9.17 21.57 6.51
CA SER A 19 -9.89 22.17 7.64
C SER A 19 -9.02 23.25 8.28
N ASP A 20 -9.59 24.37 8.73
CA ASP A 20 -8.86 25.49 9.37
C ASP A 20 -8.06 25.10 10.63
N LYS A 21 -8.13 23.84 11.06
CA LYS A 21 -7.48 23.30 12.27
C LYS A 21 -6.17 22.55 11.99
N GLU A 22 -5.81 22.32 10.73
CA GLU A 22 -4.64 21.51 10.36
C GLU A 22 -3.37 22.35 10.29
N ARG A 23 -2.28 21.88 10.91
CA ARG A 23 -0.98 22.54 10.91
C ARG A 23 0.06 21.68 10.20
N GLN A 24 0.85 22.29 9.33
CA GLN A 24 2.00 21.63 8.74
C GLN A 24 3.05 21.36 9.82
N ILE A 25 3.57 20.14 9.85
CA ILE A 25 4.62 19.72 10.78
C ILE A 25 5.80 19.15 10.01
N GLN A 26 6.99 19.28 10.57
CA GLN A 26 8.18 18.61 10.07
C GLN A 26 8.30 17.22 10.72
N PRO A 27 8.89 16.22 10.04
CA PRO A 27 9.06 14.88 10.60
C PRO A 27 9.79 14.87 11.96
N ARG A 28 10.77 15.74 12.14
CA ARG A 28 11.54 15.89 13.40
C ARG A 28 10.72 16.43 14.58
N ASP A 29 9.58 17.03 14.30
CA ASP A 29 8.71 17.66 15.29
C ASP A 29 7.47 16.81 15.59
N ILE A 30 7.41 15.57 15.10
CA ILE A 30 6.26 14.67 15.21
C ILE A 30 5.84 14.37 16.66
N PHE A 31 6.79 14.42 17.60
CA PHE A 31 6.56 14.24 19.05
C PHE A 31 6.47 15.56 19.82
N LYS A 32 6.36 16.70 19.14
CA LYS A 32 6.17 18.01 19.76
C LYS A 32 4.71 18.41 19.64
N HIS A 33 4.14 18.88 20.75
CA HIS A 33 2.74 19.29 20.75
C HIS A 33 2.54 20.54 19.86
N PRO A 34 1.50 20.59 19.01
CA PRO A 34 1.30 21.70 18.06
C PRO A 34 1.15 23.08 18.70
N SER A 35 0.79 23.15 19.99
CA SER A 35 0.67 24.39 20.76
C SER A 35 2.00 24.92 21.30
N GLY A 36 3.11 24.20 21.12
CA GLY A 36 4.41 24.53 21.72
C GLY A 36 4.49 24.32 23.24
N LYS A 37 3.37 23.96 23.89
CA LYS A 37 3.33 23.58 25.31
C LYS A 37 4.05 22.24 25.52
N ASP A 38 4.65 22.06 26.69
CA ASP A 38 5.34 20.83 27.06
C ASP A 38 4.36 19.70 27.46
N ILE A 39 3.46 19.36 26.55
CA ILE A 39 2.52 18.26 26.71
C ILE A 39 3.23 16.98 26.22
N PRO A 40 3.38 15.96 27.07
CA PRO A 40 4.08 14.74 26.67
C PRO A 40 3.26 13.98 25.62
N ILE A 41 3.87 13.74 24.46
CA ILE A 41 3.32 12.87 23.42
C ILE A 41 4.07 11.54 23.48
N ARG A 42 3.32 10.47 23.78
CA ARG A 42 3.82 9.11 23.80
C ARG A 42 3.56 8.42 22.46
N THR A 43 2.30 8.38 22.04
CA THR A 43 1.87 7.64 20.84
C THR A 43 1.45 8.60 19.74
N VAL A 44 2.10 8.49 18.58
CA VAL A 44 1.70 9.18 17.35
C VAL A 44 1.15 8.16 16.35
N LEU A 45 -0.04 8.44 15.82
CA LEU A 45 -0.64 7.69 14.72
C LEU A 45 -0.57 8.51 13.43
N THR A 46 0.17 8.04 12.44
CA THR A 46 0.31 8.69 11.14
C THR A 46 -0.54 8.00 10.10
N ASN A 47 -1.55 8.73 9.62
CA ASN A 47 -2.44 8.30 8.57
C ASN A 47 -1.93 8.72 7.20
N GLY A 48 -2.41 8.02 6.17
CA GLY A 48 -2.22 8.40 4.78
C GLY A 48 -2.66 7.30 3.84
N ILE A 49 -3.06 7.69 2.63
CA ILE A 49 -3.51 6.73 1.60
C ILE A 49 -2.36 5.82 1.13
N ALA A 50 -2.70 4.80 0.34
CA ALA A 50 -1.70 3.90 -0.22
C ALA A 50 -0.70 4.70 -1.09
N GLY A 51 0.57 4.28 -1.11
CA GLY A 51 1.59 4.89 -1.96
C GLY A 51 2.02 6.31 -1.61
N ILE A 52 1.40 6.95 -0.61
CA ILE A 52 1.64 8.36 -0.25
C ILE A 52 3.02 8.63 0.37
N GLY A 53 3.73 7.57 0.77
CA GLY A 53 5.11 7.65 1.29
C GLY A 53 5.26 7.45 2.80
N LYS A 54 4.28 6.84 3.50
CA LYS A 54 4.37 6.55 4.95
C LYS A 54 5.63 5.75 5.33
N THR A 55 5.85 4.60 4.69
CA THR A 55 7.05 3.76 4.92
C THR A 55 8.34 4.48 4.54
N PHE A 56 8.32 5.30 3.47
CA PHE A 56 9.49 6.11 3.10
C PHE A 56 9.81 7.16 4.18
N LEU A 57 8.78 7.79 4.75
CA LEU A 57 8.92 8.75 5.84
C LEU A 57 9.56 8.10 7.08
N VAL A 58 9.11 6.89 7.46
CA VAL A 58 9.72 6.11 8.54
C VAL A 58 11.20 5.83 8.26
N ARG A 59 11.51 5.31 7.07
CA ARG A 59 12.90 5.01 6.68
C ARG A 59 13.77 6.26 6.66
N LYS A 60 13.26 7.39 6.17
CA LYS A 60 13.98 8.66 6.15
C LYS A 60 14.24 9.18 7.57
N PHE A 61 13.27 9.06 8.47
CA PHE A 61 13.43 9.43 9.88
C PHE A 61 14.53 8.61 10.57
N VAL A 62 14.52 7.28 10.36
CA VAL A 62 15.56 6.38 10.89
C VAL A 62 16.92 6.68 10.28
N LEU A 63 16.98 6.94 8.96
CA LEU A 63 18.22 7.31 8.28
C LEU A 63 18.81 8.62 8.82
N ASP A 64 17.98 9.65 9.00
CA ASP A 64 18.45 10.94 9.54
C ASP A 64 18.87 10.84 11.00
N TRP A 65 18.31 9.90 11.77
CA TRP A 65 18.78 9.58 13.10
C TRP A 65 20.13 8.85 13.06
N ALA A 66 20.28 7.85 12.20
CA ALA A 66 21.50 7.06 12.06
C ALA A 66 22.69 7.88 11.50
N GLU A 67 22.43 8.85 10.62
CA GLU A 67 23.42 9.79 10.08
C GLU A 67 23.61 11.05 10.97
N GLU A 68 23.07 11.05 12.19
CA GLU A 68 23.15 12.15 13.16
C GLU A 68 22.62 13.52 12.67
N ARG A 69 21.79 13.54 11.61
CA ARG A 69 21.23 14.75 11.03
C ARG A 69 20.07 15.32 11.84
N SER A 70 19.29 14.47 12.50
CA SER A 70 18.15 14.89 13.34
C SER A 70 17.75 13.83 14.38
N ASN A 71 16.81 14.16 15.27
CA ASN A 71 16.21 13.25 16.27
C ASN A 71 17.20 12.62 17.27
N GLN A 72 18.31 13.30 17.55
CA GLN A 72 19.31 12.86 18.53
C GLN A 72 18.82 12.98 19.99
N ASP A 73 17.57 13.43 20.20
CA ASP A 73 16.90 13.28 21.50
C ASP A 73 16.49 11.82 21.78
N VAL A 74 16.55 10.93 20.79
CA VAL A 74 16.24 9.50 20.92
C VAL A 74 17.54 8.69 20.99
N HIS A 75 17.67 7.83 22.02
CA HIS A 75 18.87 6.99 22.19
C HIS A 75 18.83 5.73 21.32
N LEU A 76 17.66 5.09 21.18
CA LEU A 76 17.48 3.87 20.38
C LEU A 76 16.15 3.90 19.64
N ILE A 77 16.17 3.50 18.36
CA ILE A 77 14.98 3.35 17.52
C ILE A 77 14.83 1.89 17.10
N PHE A 78 13.62 1.34 17.31
CA PHE A 78 13.27 -0.02 16.91
C PHE A 78 12.16 0.02 15.84
N PRO A 79 12.50 0.03 14.55
CA PRO A 79 11.52 -0.01 13.47
C PRO A 79 11.00 -1.43 13.20
N PHE A 80 9.77 -1.69 13.62
CA PHE A 80 9.01 -2.88 13.29
C PHE A 80 8.10 -2.64 12.08
N THR A 81 7.88 -3.70 11.29
CA THR A 81 6.81 -3.74 10.28
C THR A 81 5.73 -4.71 10.74
N PHE A 82 4.45 -4.34 10.63
CA PHE A 82 3.35 -5.26 10.94
C PHE A 82 3.32 -6.49 10.04
N ARG A 83 3.91 -6.43 8.83
CA ARG A 83 4.17 -7.60 7.98
C ARG A 83 4.99 -8.67 8.72
N ALA A 84 6.15 -8.28 9.23
CA ALA A 84 7.03 -9.16 9.98
C ALA A 84 6.34 -9.69 11.25
N LEU A 85 5.65 -8.82 11.99
CA LEU A 85 4.95 -9.19 13.22
C LEU A 85 3.79 -10.16 12.96
N SER A 86 3.01 -9.96 11.90
CA SER A 86 1.89 -10.84 11.53
C SER A 86 2.35 -12.27 11.23
N SER A 87 3.57 -12.44 10.70
CA SER A 87 4.15 -13.77 10.45
C SER A 87 4.50 -14.56 11.73
N LEU A 88 4.48 -13.88 12.88
CA LEU A 88 4.81 -14.42 14.20
C LEU A 88 3.57 -14.63 15.08
N GLN A 89 2.37 -14.54 14.50
CA GLN A 89 1.12 -14.74 15.22
C GLN A 89 1.12 -16.03 16.05
N GLY A 90 0.73 -15.92 17.32
CA GLY A 90 0.70 -17.02 18.28
C GLY A 90 2.05 -17.53 18.78
N LYS A 91 3.19 -17.02 18.28
CA LYS A 91 4.52 -17.35 18.79
C LYS A 91 4.85 -16.53 20.03
N GLU A 92 5.71 -17.08 20.87
CA GLU A 92 6.15 -16.44 22.12
C GLU A 92 7.59 -15.95 22.01
N PHE A 93 7.83 -14.73 22.50
CA PHE A 93 9.14 -14.10 22.56
C PHE A 93 9.22 -13.23 23.81
N CYS A 94 10.42 -12.98 24.36
CA CYS A 94 10.63 -11.77 25.14
C CYS A 94 10.87 -10.57 24.21
N LEU A 95 10.80 -9.33 24.73
CA LEU A 95 10.91 -8.14 23.88
C LEU A 95 12.28 -8.04 23.17
N ALA A 96 13.37 -8.38 23.86
CA ALA A 96 14.72 -8.36 23.29
C ALA A 96 14.88 -9.39 22.16
N GLU A 97 14.37 -10.61 22.34
CA GLU A 97 14.38 -11.63 21.29
C GLU A 97 13.51 -11.23 20.10
N LEU A 98 12.35 -10.61 20.34
CA LEU A 98 11.49 -10.10 19.29
C LEU A 98 12.20 -9.02 18.46
N ILE A 99 12.94 -8.13 19.11
CA ILE A 99 13.77 -7.10 18.45
C ILE A 99 14.85 -7.77 17.60
N HIS A 100 15.64 -8.71 18.14
CA HIS A 100 16.68 -9.40 17.38
C HIS A 100 16.14 -10.23 16.22
N PHE A 101 14.92 -10.77 16.37
CA PHE A 101 14.26 -11.52 15.33
C PHE A 101 13.77 -10.61 14.20
N CYS A 102 13.10 -9.50 14.53
CA CYS A 102 12.50 -8.60 13.54
C CYS A 102 13.51 -7.60 12.95
N ILE A 103 14.57 -7.26 13.68
CA ILE A 103 15.56 -6.25 13.35
C ILE A 103 16.96 -6.85 13.57
N PRO A 104 17.42 -7.76 12.69
CA PRO A 104 18.67 -8.49 12.90
C PRO A 104 19.91 -7.61 13.01
N GLU A 105 19.85 -6.39 12.48
CA GLU A 105 20.90 -5.37 12.59
C GLU A 105 21.13 -4.93 14.04
N THR A 106 20.20 -5.23 14.96
CA THR A 106 20.35 -4.95 16.40
C THR A 106 21.15 -6.01 17.16
N LYS A 107 21.54 -7.12 16.53
CA LYS A 107 22.24 -8.24 17.19
C LYS A 107 23.61 -7.88 17.76
N ASP A 108 24.20 -6.77 17.33
CA ASP A 108 25.43 -6.23 17.92
C ASP A 108 25.20 -5.76 19.36
N VAL A 109 23.96 -5.40 19.73
CA VAL A 109 23.54 -5.21 21.11
C VAL A 109 23.10 -6.57 21.66
N THR A 110 23.66 -7.02 22.78
CA THR A 110 23.29 -8.33 23.31
C THR A 110 21.88 -8.32 23.92
N VAL A 111 21.27 -9.50 24.01
CA VAL A 111 19.95 -9.67 24.63
C VAL A 111 19.98 -9.20 26.10
N GLU A 112 21.08 -9.44 26.81
CA GLU A 112 21.29 -9.02 28.18
C GLU A 112 21.36 -7.49 28.30
N ALA A 113 22.02 -6.81 27.35
CA ALA A 113 22.08 -5.36 27.32
C ALA A 113 20.70 -4.73 27.05
N LEU A 114 19.93 -5.28 26.11
CA LEU A 114 18.55 -4.85 25.87
C LEU A 114 17.66 -5.10 27.10
N ASN A 115 17.75 -6.29 27.70
CA ASN A 115 17.00 -6.62 28.91
C ASN A 115 17.37 -5.70 30.08
N TYR A 116 18.65 -5.37 30.27
CA TYR A 116 19.07 -4.38 31.27
C TYR A 116 18.37 -3.02 31.05
N ILE A 117 18.36 -2.52 29.81
CA ILE A 117 17.68 -1.26 29.46
C ILE A 117 16.19 -1.35 29.77
N PHE A 118 15.53 -2.43 29.33
CA PHE A 118 14.08 -2.59 29.49
C PHE A 118 13.68 -2.76 30.96
N THR A 119 14.39 -3.59 31.72
CA THR A 119 14.16 -3.77 33.15
C THR A 119 14.40 -2.48 33.91
N ALA A 120 15.46 -1.72 33.60
CA ALA A 120 15.71 -0.42 34.22
C ALA A 120 14.54 0.56 33.97
N LEU A 121 14.00 0.59 32.75
CA LEU A 121 12.84 1.41 32.42
C LEU A 121 11.56 0.93 33.14
N GLN A 122 11.30 -0.38 33.16
CA GLN A 122 10.13 -0.96 33.79
C GLN A 122 10.13 -0.77 35.31
N SER A 123 11.25 -1.04 35.98
CA SER A 123 11.40 -0.88 37.43
C SER A 123 11.39 0.57 37.89
N SER A 124 11.77 1.52 37.03
CA SER A 124 11.74 2.94 37.38
C SER A 124 10.32 3.48 37.61
N GLY A 125 9.30 2.83 37.06
CA GLY A 125 7.91 3.30 37.09
C GLY A 125 7.67 4.64 36.37
N ASN A 126 8.72 5.23 35.76
CA ASN A 126 8.66 6.55 35.16
C ASN A 126 7.85 6.53 33.84
N SER A 127 6.91 7.45 33.71
CA SER A 127 6.14 7.68 32.49
C SER A 127 6.66 8.86 31.65
N SER A 128 7.59 9.66 32.19
CA SER A 128 8.13 10.84 31.51
C SER A 128 9.29 10.46 30.59
N TYR A 129 9.09 10.63 29.27
CA TYR A 129 10.14 10.45 28.26
C TYR A 129 11.39 11.28 28.54
N LYS A 130 11.21 12.56 28.93
CA LYS A 130 12.32 13.50 29.16
C LYS A 130 13.20 13.10 30.35
N LYS A 131 12.59 12.60 31.42
CA LYS A 131 13.28 12.17 32.65
C LYS A 131 13.76 10.72 32.57
N SER A 132 13.48 10.03 31.47
CA SER A 132 13.85 8.64 31.27
C SER A 132 15.35 8.50 31.09
N ARG A 133 15.97 7.56 31.81
CA ARG A 133 17.39 7.21 31.64
C ARG A 133 17.68 6.78 30.20
N PHE A 134 16.76 6.02 29.61
CA PHE A 134 16.83 5.59 28.22
C PHE A 134 15.63 6.12 27.45
N LYS A 135 15.88 6.75 26.31
CA LYS A 135 14.88 7.38 25.45
C LYS A 135 14.67 6.50 24.23
N LEU A 136 13.64 5.66 24.29
CA LEU A 136 13.35 4.65 23.27
C LEU A 136 12.21 5.11 22.36
N LEU A 137 12.33 4.81 21.06
CA LEU A 137 11.26 4.96 20.08
C LEU A 137 10.98 3.61 19.42
N PHE A 138 9.75 3.14 19.54
CA PHE A 138 9.26 2.01 18.76
C PHE A 138 8.46 2.55 17.58
N VAL A 139 8.83 2.15 16.36
CA VAL A 139 8.09 2.49 15.16
C VAL A 139 7.38 1.23 14.67
N PHE A 140 6.07 1.31 14.44
CA PHE A 140 5.26 0.23 13.91
C PHE A 140 4.69 0.65 12.56
N ASP A 141 5.36 0.22 11.49
CA ASP A 141 5.00 0.57 10.12
C ASP A 141 3.95 -0.40 9.55
N GLY A 142 2.86 0.14 9.00
CA GLY A 142 1.86 -0.61 8.22
C GLY A 142 0.80 -1.34 9.04
N LEU A 143 0.17 -0.71 10.04
CA LEU A 143 -0.91 -1.34 10.84
C LEU A 143 -2.05 -1.92 9.98
N ASP A 144 -2.33 -1.31 8.83
CA ASP A 144 -3.30 -1.79 7.85
C ASP A 144 -2.95 -3.12 7.18
N GLU A 145 -1.75 -3.63 7.45
CA GLU A 145 -1.22 -4.92 6.99
C GLU A 145 -1.17 -5.95 8.12
N SER A 146 -1.62 -5.56 9.33
CA SER A 146 -1.69 -6.43 10.49
C SER A 146 -2.79 -7.47 10.34
N ARG A 147 -2.44 -8.76 10.53
CA ARG A 147 -3.40 -9.85 10.79
C ARG A 147 -3.52 -10.18 12.29
N LEU A 148 -2.84 -9.41 13.15
CA LEU A 148 -2.84 -9.62 14.58
C LEU A 148 -4.11 -9.02 15.20
N HIS A 149 -4.86 -9.83 15.94
CA HIS A 149 -5.98 -9.37 16.74
C HIS A 149 -5.48 -8.84 18.08
N LEU A 150 -5.29 -7.52 18.17
CA LEU A 150 -4.91 -6.84 19.42
C LEU A 150 -6.18 -6.48 20.18
N ASP A 151 -6.57 -7.32 21.13
CA ASP A 151 -7.74 -7.07 21.97
C ASP A 151 -7.41 -6.09 23.11
N PHE A 152 -7.91 -4.86 23.00
CA PHE A 152 -7.71 -3.78 23.98
C PHE A 152 -8.82 -3.70 25.05
N ASP A 153 -9.88 -4.51 24.96
CA ASP A 153 -11.06 -4.43 25.83
C ASP A 153 -10.93 -5.26 27.13
N VAL A 154 -9.85 -6.05 27.28
CA VAL A 154 -9.66 -6.93 28.44
C VAL A 154 -8.95 -6.22 29.59
N ASN A 155 -9.69 -5.97 30.67
CA ASN A 155 -9.18 -5.38 31.92
C ASN A 155 -8.38 -6.34 32.82
N ASN A 156 -8.37 -7.65 32.55
CA ASN A 156 -7.83 -8.68 33.46
C ASN A 156 -6.62 -9.43 32.87
N ILE A 157 -5.47 -8.77 32.74
CA ILE A 157 -4.23 -9.47 32.33
C ILE A 157 -3.09 -9.10 33.27
N PRO A 158 -2.31 -10.09 33.76
CA PRO A 158 -1.19 -9.85 34.67
C PRO A 158 -0.14 -8.93 34.06
N THR A 159 0.53 -8.17 34.93
CA THR A 159 1.68 -7.32 34.61
C THR A 159 2.71 -8.12 33.80
N VAL A 160 2.95 -7.73 32.55
CA VAL A 160 3.91 -8.42 31.68
C VAL A 160 5.32 -8.03 32.08
N ASP A 161 6.15 -9.04 32.37
CA ASP A 161 7.58 -8.90 32.57
C ASP A 161 8.27 -8.85 31.22
N VAL A 162 9.01 -7.78 30.94
CA VAL A 162 9.67 -7.56 29.64
C VAL A 162 10.70 -8.64 29.27
N THR A 163 11.24 -9.32 30.27
CA THR A 163 12.26 -10.37 30.12
C THR A 163 11.67 -11.75 29.88
N LYS A 164 10.38 -11.95 30.20
CA LYS A 164 9.72 -13.24 30.04
C LYS A 164 9.13 -13.39 28.65
N SER A 165 9.20 -14.63 28.14
CA SER A 165 8.56 -14.97 26.88
C SER A 165 7.04 -14.90 27.04
N THR A 166 6.39 -14.18 26.13
CA THR A 166 4.92 -14.09 26.05
C THR A 166 4.50 -14.00 24.59
N LYS A 167 3.23 -14.26 24.31
CA LYS A 167 2.67 -14.11 22.97
C LYS A 167 2.88 -12.70 22.44
N ILE A 168 3.26 -12.57 21.17
CA ILE A 168 3.55 -11.26 20.56
C ILE A 168 2.36 -10.30 20.64
N GLU A 169 1.12 -10.80 20.56
CA GLU A 169 -0.09 -9.99 20.62
C GLU A 169 -0.22 -9.34 22.00
N ILE A 170 0.17 -10.07 23.06
CA ILE A 170 0.20 -9.56 24.44
C ILE A 170 1.30 -8.51 24.57
N LEU A 171 2.54 -8.78 24.10
CA LEU A 171 3.63 -7.80 24.14
C LEU A 171 3.27 -6.48 23.44
N LEU A 172 2.77 -6.57 22.21
CA LEU A 172 2.41 -5.40 21.41
C LEU A 172 1.26 -4.63 22.05
N ARG A 173 0.24 -5.31 22.55
CA ARG A 173 -0.88 -4.65 23.26
C ARG A 173 -0.40 -3.93 24.51
N GLU A 174 0.42 -4.56 25.35
CA GLU A 174 0.91 -3.92 26.58
C GLU A 174 1.83 -2.73 26.28
N LEU A 175 2.63 -2.83 25.22
CA LEU A 175 3.45 -1.73 24.74
C LEU A 175 2.58 -0.60 24.18
N ILE A 176 1.60 -0.88 23.32
CA ILE A 176 0.72 0.14 22.72
C ILE A 176 -0.13 0.82 23.80
N SER A 177 -0.73 0.06 24.71
CA SER A 177 -1.52 0.58 25.84
C SER A 177 -0.71 1.35 26.88
N GLY A 178 0.63 1.30 26.80
CA GLY A 178 1.51 2.00 27.74
C GLY A 178 1.56 1.36 29.13
N LYS A 179 1.15 0.10 29.25
CA LYS A 179 1.34 -0.71 30.46
C LYS A 179 2.78 -1.24 30.54
N LEU A 180 3.38 -1.58 29.40
CA LEU A 180 4.79 -1.96 29.24
C LEU A 180 5.61 -0.76 28.73
N LEU A 181 6.79 -0.53 29.33
CA LEU A 181 7.72 0.56 28.96
C LEU A 181 7.03 1.93 28.83
N ARG A 182 6.44 2.41 29.94
CA ARG A 182 5.58 3.61 29.97
C ARG A 182 6.24 4.87 29.39
N SER A 183 7.54 5.05 29.62
CA SER A 183 8.30 6.20 29.14
C SER A 183 8.67 6.12 27.65
N ALA A 184 8.51 4.99 26.97
CA ALA A 184 8.89 4.85 25.56
C ALA A 184 7.88 5.54 24.62
N ARG A 185 8.38 6.14 23.53
CA ARG A 185 7.55 6.72 22.46
C ARG A 185 7.18 5.66 21.45
N LEU A 186 5.99 5.79 20.88
CA LEU A 186 5.47 4.95 19.82
C LEU A 186 5.10 5.80 18.61
N TRP A 187 5.47 5.33 17.42
CA TRP A 187 5.03 5.89 16.16
C TRP A 187 4.41 4.78 15.30
N ILE A 188 3.12 4.88 15.02
CA ILE A 188 2.37 3.89 14.25
C ILE A 188 1.98 4.52 12.91
N THR A 189 2.23 3.84 11.80
CA THR A 189 1.72 4.27 10.49
C THR A 189 0.58 3.37 10.03
N THR A 190 -0.44 3.95 9.37
CA THR A 190 -1.59 3.18 8.92
C THR A 190 -2.33 3.86 7.77
N ARG A 191 -3.15 3.10 7.04
CA ARG A 191 -4.22 3.67 6.20
C ARG A 191 -5.41 4.07 7.08
N PRO A 192 -6.17 5.12 6.70
CA PRO A 192 -7.34 5.56 7.47
C PRO A 192 -8.32 4.44 7.84
N ALA A 193 -8.49 3.45 6.96
CA ALA A 193 -9.37 2.30 7.15
C ALA A 193 -9.02 1.40 8.35
N ALA A 194 -7.74 1.34 8.73
CA ALA A 194 -7.25 0.50 9.82
C ALA A 194 -6.86 1.31 11.05
N ALA A 195 -7.05 2.64 11.03
CA ALA A 195 -6.75 3.51 12.17
C ALA A 195 -7.60 3.18 13.40
N ASN A 196 -8.82 2.67 13.20
CA ASN A 196 -9.73 2.24 14.25
C ASN A 196 -9.32 0.96 14.97
N GLN A 197 -8.32 0.21 14.47
CA GLN A 197 -7.76 -0.94 15.19
C GLN A 197 -7.08 -0.52 16.50
N ILE A 198 -6.65 0.74 16.60
CA ILE A 198 -6.11 1.32 17.84
C ILE A 198 -7.18 2.24 18.45
N PRO A 199 -7.59 1.99 19.70
CA PRO A 199 -8.50 2.87 20.42
C PRO A 199 -8.00 4.33 20.49
N GLN A 200 -8.88 5.30 20.22
CA GLN A 200 -8.51 6.72 20.17
C GLN A 200 -7.92 7.25 21.49
N ASN A 201 -8.33 6.70 22.63
CA ASN A 201 -7.81 7.06 23.95
C ASN A 201 -6.33 6.67 24.15
N LEU A 202 -5.78 5.77 23.32
CA LEU A 202 -4.36 5.36 23.35
C LEU A 202 -3.47 6.21 22.43
N VAL A 203 -4.07 7.08 21.59
CA VAL A 203 -3.37 7.94 20.63
C VAL A 203 -3.32 9.36 21.17
N ASN A 204 -2.12 9.92 21.35
CA ASN A 204 -1.98 11.31 21.82
C ASN A 204 -2.05 12.31 20.68
N THR A 205 -1.56 11.95 19.50
CA THR A 205 -1.51 12.84 18.34
C THR A 205 -1.69 12.04 17.06
N THR A 206 -2.50 12.58 16.16
CA THR A 206 -2.70 12.03 14.83
C THR A 206 -2.05 12.97 13.83
N THR A 207 -1.25 12.41 12.91
CA THR A 207 -0.65 13.15 11.80
C THR A 207 -1.07 12.54 10.48
N GLU A 208 -0.95 13.29 9.39
CA GLU A 208 -1.33 12.83 8.06
C GLU A 208 -0.21 13.10 7.06
N VAL A 209 0.15 12.09 6.27
CA VAL A 209 1.03 12.26 5.11
C VAL A 209 0.16 12.56 3.91
N ARG A 210 0.31 13.77 3.37
CA ARG A 210 -0.47 14.27 2.23
C ARG A 210 0.20 14.12 0.89
N GLY A 211 1.45 13.65 0.80
CA GLY A 211 2.13 13.51 -0.50
C GLY A 211 2.71 14.82 -1.02
N PHE A 212 2.84 14.94 -2.35
CA PHE A 212 3.57 16.02 -3.00
C PHE A 212 2.71 17.24 -3.31
N THR A 213 3.21 18.40 -2.91
CA THR A 213 2.80 19.71 -3.44
C THR A 213 3.24 19.87 -4.90
N ASP A 214 2.62 20.79 -5.64
CA ASP A 214 3.00 21.01 -7.05
C ASP A 214 4.49 21.32 -7.26
N PRO A 215 5.15 22.16 -6.44
CA PRO A 215 6.60 22.34 -6.55
C PRO A 215 7.40 21.04 -6.32
N GLN A 216 6.96 20.20 -5.37
CA GLN A 216 7.62 18.92 -5.07
C GLN A 216 7.42 17.89 -6.20
N LYS A 217 6.27 17.89 -6.88
CA LYS A 217 6.04 17.07 -8.08
C LYS A 217 7.08 17.41 -9.15
N GLU A 218 7.27 18.70 -9.41
CA GLU A 218 8.26 19.16 -10.40
C GLU A 218 9.69 18.84 -9.96
N GLU A 219 10.01 19.04 -8.68
CA GLU A 219 11.32 18.69 -8.13
C GLU A 219 11.63 17.20 -8.30
N TYR A 220 10.64 16.33 -8.05
CA TYR A 220 10.78 14.90 -8.27
C TYR A 220 11.17 14.59 -9.72
N PHE A 221 10.43 15.11 -10.70
CA PHE A 221 10.74 14.86 -12.12
C PHE A 221 12.07 15.47 -12.55
N ARG A 222 12.45 16.65 -12.05
CA ARG A 222 13.77 17.25 -12.31
C ARG A 222 14.92 16.41 -11.74
N LYS A 223 14.73 15.79 -10.56
CA LYS A 223 15.74 14.89 -9.97
C LYS A 223 15.81 13.55 -10.69
N ARG A 224 14.69 13.08 -11.22
CA ARG A 224 14.58 11.77 -11.89
C ARG A 224 15.17 11.76 -13.31
N PHE A 225 15.07 12.87 -14.03
CA PHE A 225 15.54 13.00 -15.41
C PHE A 225 16.74 13.94 -15.48
N ARG A 226 17.91 13.41 -15.87
CA ARG A 226 19.17 14.18 -15.95
C ARG A 226 19.12 15.28 -17.01
N ASP A 227 18.45 15.02 -18.13
CA ASP A 227 18.27 16.00 -19.20
C ASP A 227 17.17 17.01 -18.83
N LYS A 228 17.58 18.28 -18.70
CA LYS A 228 16.69 19.39 -18.36
C LYS A 228 15.57 19.60 -19.39
N LYS A 229 15.82 19.34 -20.68
CA LYS A 229 14.80 19.47 -21.75
C LYS A 229 13.75 18.37 -21.62
N GLN A 230 14.18 17.12 -21.41
CA GLN A 230 13.28 16.01 -21.16
C GLN A 230 12.44 16.23 -19.89
N ALA A 231 13.08 16.61 -18.78
CA ALA A 231 12.39 16.91 -17.53
C ALA A 231 11.32 18.01 -17.72
N SER A 232 11.66 19.08 -18.44
CA SER A 232 10.72 20.18 -18.71
C SER A 232 9.55 19.75 -19.61
N SER A 233 9.82 18.91 -20.61
CA SER A 233 8.78 18.34 -21.48
C SER A 233 7.80 17.47 -20.70
N ILE A 234 8.31 16.57 -19.85
CA ILE A 234 7.51 15.70 -18.99
C ILE A 234 6.65 16.54 -18.03
N ILE A 235 7.25 17.53 -17.36
CA ILE A 235 6.51 18.43 -16.45
C ILE A 235 5.40 19.18 -17.22
N SER A 236 5.66 19.63 -18.45
CA SER A 236 4.66 20.28 -19.30
C SER A 236 3.51 19.33 -19.65
N HIS A 237 3.82 18.10 -20.08
CA HIS A 237 2.81 17.08 -20.38
C HIS A 237 1.96 16.74 -19.15
N MET A 238 2.61 16.56 -18.00
CA MET A 238 1.96 16.32 -16.72
C MET A 238 0.98 17.41 -16.36
N LYS A 239 1.34 18.68 -16.53
CA LYS A 239 0.44 19.82 -16.28
C LYS A 239 -0.73 19.90 -17.27
N LYS A 240 -0.53 19.49 -18.52
CA LYS A 240 -1.59 19.45 -19.54
C LYS A 240 -2.63 18.36 -19.23
N SER A 241 -2.22 17.21 -18.67
CA SER A 241 -3.16 16.18 -18.24
C SER A 241 -3.61 16.42 -16.79
N ARG A 242 -4.83 16.94 -16.63
CA ARG A 242 -5.45 17.13 -15.30
C ARG A 242 -5.44 15.85 -14.47
N SER A 243 -5.74 14.70 -15.09
CA SER A 243 -5.75 13.42 -14.38
C SER A 243 -4.37 13.06 -13.83
N LEU A 244 -3.33 13.12 -14.67
CA LEU A 244 -1.99 12.74 -14.24
C LEU A 244 -1.46 13.73 -13.20
N HIS A 245 -1.70 15.02 -13.39
CA HIS A 245 -1.33 16.07 -12.45
C HIS A 245 -1.92 15.85 -11.04
N ILE A 246 -3.21 15.48 -10.97
CA ILE A 246 -3.90 15.19 -9.71
C ILE A 246 -3.31 13.92 -9.08
N MET A 247 -3.19 12.83 -9.85
CA MET A 247 -2.69 11.55 -9.32
C MET A 247 -1.24 11.64 -8.83
N CYS A 248 -0.38 12.39 -9.51
CA CYS A 248 1.01 12.60 -9.09
C CYS A 248 1.18 13.37 -7.77
N HIS A 249 0.08 13.78 -7.13
CA HIS A 249 0.10 14.08 -5.71
C HIS A 249 0.59 12.90 -4.85
N ILE A 250 0.26 11.66 -5.24
CA ILE A 250 0.78 10.45 -4.60
C ILE A 250 2.13 10.08 -5.23
N PRO A 251 3.23 9.98 -4.44
CA PRO A 251 4.56 9.70 -4.97
C PRO A 251 4.68 8.41 -5.79
N VAL A 252 3.92 7.35 -5.47
CA VAL A 252 3.95 6.12 -6.27
C VAL A 252 3.51 6.36 -7.72
N PHE A 253 2.53 7.24 -7.96
CA PHE A 253 2.10 7.60 -9.30
C PHE A 253 3.15 8.45 -10.02
N CYS A 254 3.90 9.31 -9.29
CA CYS A 254 5.07 9.98 -9.86
C CYS A 254 6.12 8.97 -10.33
N TRP A 255 6.37 7.92 -9.55
CA TRP A 255 7.30 6.85 -9.90
C TRP A 255 6.86 6.07 -11.13
N ILE A 256 5.62 5.54 -11.14
CA ILE A 256 5.05 4.84 -12.30
C ILE A 256 5.10 5.74 -13.53
N THR A 257 4.75 7.02 -13.35
CA THR A 257 4.75 7.98 -14.46
C THR A 257 6.13 8.22 -15.03
N ALA A 258 7.12 8.40 -14.17
CA ALA A 258 8.49 8.57 -14.61
C ALA A 258 9.00 7.32 -15.35
N THR A 259 8.72 6.11 -14.84
CA THR A 259 9.14 4.86 -15.47
C THR A 259 8.55 4.72 -16.88
N VAL A 260 7.24 4.96 -17.04
CA VAL A 260 6.56 4.86 -18.34
C VAL A 260 7.06 5.91 -19.33
N LEU A 261 7.19 7.17 -18.88
CA LEU A 261 7.63 8.26 -19.76
C LEU A 261 9.10 8.14 -20.15
N GLU A 262 9.96 7.64 -19.27
CA GLU A 262 11.37 7.36 -19.59
C GLU A 262 11.47 6.34 -20.73
N GLU A 263 10.73 5.23 -20.62
CA GLU A 263 10.79 4.17 -21.62
C GLU A 263 10.15 4.59 -22.95
N LEU A 264 9.06 5.37 -22.92
CA LEU A 264 8.45 5.94 -24.13
C LEU A 264 9.40 6.89 -24.87
N LEU A 265 10.08 7.78 -24.14
CA LEU A 265 11.02 8.72 -24.74
C LEU A 265 12.26 8.03 -25.31
N ARG A 266 12.63 6.85 -24.79
CA ARG A 266 13.72 6.04 -25.30
C ARG A 266 13.34 5.27 -26.57
N THR A 267 12.11 4.78 -26.65
CA THR A 267 11.70 3.80 -27.66
C THR A 267 10.91 4.38 -28.83
N ARG A 268 10.34 5.60 -28.70
CA ARG A 268 9.53 6.23 -29.75
C ARG A 268 10.15 7.53 -30.26
N GLU A 269 10.37 7.61 -31.57
CA GLU A 269 10.68 8.85 -32.29
C GLU A 269 9.39 9.62 -32.69
N GLY A 270 8.44 9.76 -31.75
CA GLY A 270 7.16 10.45 -31.97
C GLY A 270 5.93 9.67 -31.53
N GLY A 271 4.84 10.39 -31.26
CA GLY A 271 3.56 9.85 -30.78
C GLY A 271 3.00 10.59 -29.57
N ASP A 272 1.70 10.51 -29.34
CA ASP A 272 1.07 11.09 -28.16
C ASP A 272 1.49 10.35 -26.88
N LEU A 273 1.89 11.12 -25.87
CA LEU A 273 2.12 10.60 -24.52
C LEU A 273 0.78 10.22 -23.86
N PRO A 274 0.74 9.19 -23.00
CA PRO A 274 -0.48 8.78 -22.33
C PRO A 274 -1.10 9.94 -21.55
N ARG A 275 -2.41 10.11 -21.66
CA ARG A 275 -3.15 11.21 -21.01
C ARG A 275 -4.02 10.70 -19.87
N THR A 276 -4.43 9.43 -19.93
CA THR A 276 -5.24 8.78 -18.90
C THR A 276 -4.41 7.86 -18.02
N LEU A 277 -4.92 7.58 -16.81
CA LEU A 277 -4.30 6.64 -15.89
C LEU A 277 -4.29 5.22 -16.48
N THR A 278 -5.37 4.81 -17.15
CA THR A 278 -5.44 3.48 -17.76
C THR A 278 -4.44 3.32 -18.89
N GLU A 279 -4.22 4.35 -19.72
CA GLU A 279 -3.15 4.33 -20.74
C GLU A 279 -1.77 4.23 -20.09
N MET A 280 -1.51 4.96 -18.99
CA MET A 280 -0.24 4.84 -18.25
C MET A 280 0.01 3.42 -17.75
N TYR A 281 -0.98 2.78 -17.14
CA TYR A 281 -0.85 1.42 -16.62
C TYR A 281 -0.77 0.38 -17.75
N THR A 282 -1.45 0.64 -18.87
CA THR A 282 -1.39 -0.20 -20.07
C THR A 282 0.01 -0.16 -20.68
N GLU A 283 0.60 1.03 -20.83
CA GLU A 283 1.98 1.21 -21.29
C GLU A 283 2.98 0.59 -20.29
N PHE A 284 2.78 0.81 -18.99
CA PHE A 284 3.58 0.18 -17.94
C PHE A 284 3.59 -1.35 -18.07
N LEU A 285 2.42 -1.97 -18.19
CA LEU A 285 2.31 -3.41 -18.36
C LEU A 285 2.94 -3.90 -19.66
N ARG A 286 2.76 -3.15 -20.77
CA ARG A 286 3.39 -3.48 -22.05
C ARG A 286 4.91 -3.53 -21.93
N PHE A 287 5.52 -2.55 -21.26
CA PHE A 287 6.96 -2.53 -21.05
C PHE A 287 7.46 -3.69 -20.19
N GLN A 288 6.73 -4.04 -19.14
CA GLN A 288 7.04 -5.22 -18.33
C GLN A 288 6.97 -6.52 -19.15
N ILE A 289 5.96 -6.62 -20.02
CA ILE A 289 5.82 -7.75 -20.94
C ILE A 289 6.98 -7.80 -21.93
N ASP A 290 7.30 -6.69 -22.59
CA ASP A 290 8.33 -6.67 -23.64
C ASP A 290 9.73 -6.95 -23.08
N HIS A 291 10.04 -6.41 -21.89
CA HIS A 291 11.29 -6.69 -21.18
C HIS A 291 11.43 -8.18 -20.81
N THR A 292 10.34 -8.81 -20.39
CA THR A 292 10.36 -10.20 -19.91
C THR A 292 10.22 -11.22 -21.05
N LYS A 293 9.52 -10.87 -22.14
CA LYS A 293 9.45 -11.66 -23.39
C LYS A 293 10.84 -11.98 -23.93
N ALA A 294 11.75 -11.00 -23.94
CA ALA A 294 13.10 -11.17 -24.43
C ALA A 294 13.90 -12.23 -23.62
N LYS A 295 13.59 -12.38 -22.33
CA LYS A 295 14.34 -13.23 -21.40
C LYS A 295 13.74 -14.63 -21.21
N TYR A 296 12.41 -14.77 -21.24
CA TYR A 296 11.71 -16.03 -20.90
C TYR A 296 10.77 -16.55 -22.00
N GLY A 297 10.67 -15.84 -23.13
CA GLY A 297 9.82 -16.19 -24.25
C GLY A 297 8.36 -15.72 -24.10
N PRO A 298 7.65 -15.49 -25.22
CA PRO A 298 6.37 -14.79 -25.22
C PRO A 298 5.22 -15.58 -24.58
N LYS A 299 5.14 -16.89 -24.82
CA LYS A 299 4.07 -17.73 -24.27
C LYS A 299 4.08 -17.74 -22.73
N LYS A 300 5.27 -17.95 -22.16
CA LYS A 300 5.44 -18.02 -20.70
C LYS A 300 5.14 -16.69 -20.02
N CYS A 301 5.63 -15.58 -20.57
CA CYS A 301 5.34 -14.23 -20.06
C CYS A 301 3.84 -13.92 -20.06
N ILE A 302 3.13 -14.18 -21.17
CA ILE A 302 1.68 -13.94 -21.27
C ILE A 302 0.93 -14.76 -20.22
N GLN A 303 1.29 -16.03 -20.04
CA GLN A 303 0.67 -16.89 -19.04
C GLN A 303 0.91 -16.35 -17.62
N SER A 304 2.14 -15.94 -17.29
CA SER A 304 2.45 -15.35 -15.98
C SER A 304 1.63 -14.10 -15.68
N ILE A 305 1.43 -13.23 -16.67
CA ILE A 305 0.60 -12.02 -16.50
C ILE A 305 -0.87 -12.37 -16.29
N LYS A 306 -1.40 -13.37 -17.01
CA LYS A 306 -2.76 -13.85 -16.78
C LYS A 306 -2.94 -14.43 -15.37
N SER A 307 -1.97 -15.21 -14.89
CA SER A 307 -1.98 -15.74 -13.51
C SER A 307 -1.92 -14.61 -12.47
N LEU A 308 -1.01 -13.64 -12.63
CA LEU A 308 -0.94 -12.48 -11.73
C LEU A 308 -2.23 -11.65 -11.75
N ALA A 309 -2.87 -11.49 -12.91
CA ALA A 309 -4.14 -10.80 -13.04
C ALA A 309 -5.28 -11.54 -12.31
N LYS A 310 -5.34 -12.86 -12.42
CA LYS A 310 -6.30 -13.70 -11.66
C LYS A 310 -6.07 -13.56 -10.14
N LEU A 311 -4.82 -13.70 -9.68
CA LEU A 311 -4.46 -13.51 -8.28
C LEU A 311 -4.86 -12.13 -7.77
N ALA A 312 -4.60 -11.08 -8.56
CA ALA A 312 -4.95 -9.71 -8.20
C ALA A 312 -6.44 -9.56 -7.95
N PHE A 313 -7.26 -10.15 -8.82
CA PHE A 313 -8.72 -10.15 -8.72
C PHE A 313 -9.22 -10.89 -7.48
N GLU A 314 -8.86 -12.16 -7.31
CA GLU A 314 -9.34 -13.00 -6.20
C GLU A 314 -8.93 -12.43 -4.84
N GLN A 315 -7.73 -11.85 -4.73
CA GLN A 315 -7.26 -11.26 -3.49
C GLN A 315 -7.87 -9.86 -3.24
N LEU A 316 -8.18 -9.11 -4.30
CA LEU A 316 -8.92 -7.84 -4.17
C LEU A 316 -10.33 -8.09 -3.63
N GLN A 317 -11.01 -9.16 -4.09
CA GLN A 317 -12.32 -9.56 -3.56
C GLN A 317 -12.27 -9.92 -2.07
N LYS A 318 -11.19 -10.58 -1.63
CA LYS A 318 -10.94 -10.91 -0.21
C LYS A 318 -10.51 -9.70 0.63
N GLY A 319 -10.20 -8.56 0.02
CA GLY A 319 -9.65 -7.38 0.69
C GLY A 319 -8.19 -7.56 1.16
N ASN A 320 -7.49 -8.57 0.64
CA ASN A 320 -6.12 -8.86 1.01
C ASN A 320 -5.15 -7.98 0.21
N LEU A 321 -4.20 -7.33 0.91
CA LEU A 321 -3.04 -6.67 0.30
C LEU A 321 -1.77 -7.52 0.31
N ILE A 322 -1.72 -8.46 1.25
CA ILE A 322 -0.59 -9.36 1.46
C ILE A 322 -1.11 -10.77 1.39
N PHE A 323 -0.41 -11.57 0.60
CA PHE A 323 -0.73 -12.95 0.30
C PHE A 323 0.36 -13.85 0.88
N TYR A 324 -0.06 -14.91 1.54
CA TYR A 324 0.82 -15.94 2.08
C TYR A 324 0.75 -17.17 1.17
N GLU A 325 1.60 -18.17 1.44
CA GLU A 325 1.61 -19.42 0.69
C GLU A 325 0.22 -20.10 0.61
N LYS A 326 -0.58 -20.03 1.68
CA LYS A 326 -1.95 -20.55 1.68
C LYS A 326 -2.84 -19.82 0.67
N ASP A 327 -2.75 -18.49 0.66
CA ASP A 327 -3.53 -17.63 -0.23
C ASP A 327 -3.17 -17.92 -1.70
N LEU A 328 -1.90 -18.17 -2.02
CA LEU A 328 -1.44 -18.51 -3.37
C LEU A 328 -1.94 -19.89 -3.84
N ARG A 329 -1.90 -20.89 -2.96
CA ARG A 329 -2.35 -22.25 -3.27
C ARG A 329 -3.84 -22.30 -3.61
N GLU A 330 -4.66 -21.49 -2.95
CA GLU A 330 -6.09 -21.33 -3.28
C GLU A 330 -6.30 -20.77 -4.69
N THR A 331 -5.42 -19.87 -5.14
CA THR A 331 -5.48 -19.22 -6.47
C THR A 331 -4.81 -20.04 -7.58
N SER A 332 -4.49 -21.32 -7.34
CA SER A 332 -3.78 -22.23 -8.26
C SER A 332 -2.37 -21.80 -8.69
N ILE A 333 -1.73 -20.86 -7.99
CA ILE A 333 -0.35 -20.43 -8.25
C ILE A 333 0.59 -21.15 -7.28
N ASP A 334 1.56 -21.89 -7.82
CA ASP A 334 2.61 -22.49 -6.99
C ASP A 334 3.52 -21.40 -6.39
N VAL A 335 3.95 -21.57 -5.14
CA VAL A 335 4.86 -20.65 -4.45
C VAL A 335 6.17 -20.47 -5.21
N ARG A 336 6.63 -21.52 -5.90
CA ARG A 336 7.82 -21.41 -6.77
C ARG A 336 7.54 -20.49 -7.96
N GLU A 337 6.37 -20.60 -8.56
CA GLU A 337 5.94 -19.71 -9.64
C GLU A 337 5.79 -18.27 -9.16
N ALA A 338 5.15 -18.04 -8.01
CA ALA A 338 5.05 -16.71 -7.41
C ALA A 338 6.44 -16.09 -7.12
N SER A 339 7.39 -16.91 -6.65
CA SER A 339 8.78 -16.48 -6.45
C SER A 339 9.43 -16.09 -7.79
N VAL A 340 9.21 -16.88 -8.85
CA VAL A 340 9.68 -16.54 -10.21
C VAL A 340 9.03 -15.24 -10.67
N TYR A 341 7.72 -15.07 -10.54
CA TYR A 341 7.01 -13.86 -10.93
C TYR A 341 7.56 -12.64 -10.22
N SER A 342 7.87 -12.73 -8.92
CA SER A 342 8.46 -11.62 -8.17
C SER A 342 9.86 -11.23 -8.64
N GLY A 343 10.65 -12.18 -9.12
CA GLY A 343 11.97 -11.92 -9.70
C GLY A 343 11.93 -11.46 -11.16
N VAL A 344 10.85 -11.76 -11.87
CA VAL A 344 10.66 -11.42 -13.30
C VAL A 344 9.94 -10.08 -13.46
N PHE A 345 8.93 -9.81 -12.62
CA PHE A 345 8.11 -8.62 -12.64
C PHE A 345 8.30 -7.81 -11.36
N THR A 346 9.55 -7.45 -11.06
CA THR A 346 9.95 -6.76 -9.81
C THR A 346 9.24 -5.43 -9.59
N GLU A 347 8.76 -4.80 -10.65
CA GLU A 347 7.99 -3.54 -10.61
C GLU A 347 6.48 -3.75 -10.44
N ILE A 348 5.99 -4.99 -10.55
CA ILE A 348 4.57 -5.34 -10.39
C ILE A 348 4.34 -6.10 -9.08
N PHE A 349 5.17 -7.13 -8.84
CA PHE A 349 4.94 -8.14 -7.82
C PHE A 349 6.20 -8.33 -6.98
N LYS A 350 6.02 -8.34 -5.66
CA LYS A 350 7.12 -8.36 -4.70
C LYS A 350 7.00 -9.58 -3.80
N GLU A 351 8.08 -10.36 -3.74
CA GLU A 351 8.32 -11.34 -2.67
C GLU A 351 9.08 -10.64 -1.55
N GLU A 352 8.52 -10.70 -0.35
CA GLU A 352 9.21 -10.36 0.87
C GLU A 352 9.48 -11.64 1.64
N ARG A 353 10.77 -11.92 1.86
CA ARG A 353 11.20 -13.10 2.59
C ARG A 353 11.36 -12.75 4.07
N GLY A 354 10.61 -13.43 4.93
CA GLY A 354 11.05 -13.61 6.32
C GLY A 354 12.38 -14.37 6.32
N ARG A 355 13.36 -13.93 7.12
CA ARG A 355 14.75 -14.45 7.00
C ARG A 355 14.91 -15.95 7.27
N LYS A 356 14.00 -16.63 7.97
CA LYS A 356 14.05 -18.10 8.17
C LYS A 356 13.43 -18.92 7.02
N GLN A 357 13.15 -18.33 5.84
CA GLN A 357 12.54 -19.00 4.67
C GLN A 357 11.17 -19.65 4.89
N GLU A 358 10.70 -19.78 6.13
CA GLU A 358 9.46 -20.48 6.49
C GLU A 358 8.20 -19.70 6.09
N ASN A 359 8.27 -18.37 5.97
CA ASN A 359 7.11 -17.53 5.67
C ASN A 359 7.42 -16.56 4.52
N LYS A 360 7.17 -17.01 3.28
CA LYS A 360 7.17 -16.13 2.10
C LYS A 360 5.90 -15.31 2.07
N MET A 361 6.04 -14.00 1.96
CA MET A 361 4.94 -13.06 1.81
C MET A 361 5.02 -12.42 0.43
N PHE A 362 3.87 -12.24 -0.20
CA PHE A 362 3.75 -11.66 -1.51
C PHE A 362 2.80 -10.47 -1.47
N SER A 363 3.10 -9.45 -2.28
CA SER A 363 2.23 -8.29 -2.45
C SER A 363 2.46 -7.68 -3.82
N PHE A 364 1.46 -7.00 -4.37
CA PHE A 364 1.70 -6.09 -5.49
C PHE A 364 2.45 -4.85 -4.98
N ILE A 365 3.22 -4.21 -5.85
CA ILE A 365 4.01 -3.03 -5.47
C ILE A 365 3.12 -1.90 -4.91
N HIS A 366 1.86 -1.85 -5.35
CA HIS A 366 0.86 -0.90 -4.93
C HIS A 366 -0.56 -1.42 -5.18
N LEU A 367 -1.54 -0.99 -4.38
CA LEU A 367 -2.96 -1.36 -4.53
C LEU A 367 -3.50 -1.02 -5.92
N SER A 368 -3.15 0.15 -6.48
CA SER A 368 -3.54 0.51 -7.85
C SER A 368 -3.08 -0.50 -8.91
N VAL A 369 -1.93 -1.17 -8.70
CA VAL A 369 -1.41 -2.18 -9.63
C VAL A 369 -2.25 -3.46 -9.51
N GLN A 370 -2.63 -3.84 -8.28
CA GLN A 370 -3.56 -4.92 -8.03
C GLN A 370 -4.93 -4.64 -8.67
N GLU A 371 -5.50 -3.45 -8.46
CA GLU A 371 -6.79 -3.05 -9.05
C GLU A 371 -6.75 -3.02 -10.58
N PHE A 372 -5.66 -2.52 -11.17
CA PHE A 372 -5.47 -2.54 -12.63
C PHE A 372 -5.40 -3.96 -13.19
N LEU A 373 -4.62 -4.83 -12.56
CA LEU A 373 -4.49 -6.23 -12.98
C LEU A 373 -5.78 -7.01 -12.77
N ALA A 374 -6.52 -6.73 -11.70
CA ALA A 374 -7.85 -7.29 -11.48
C ALA A 374 -8.82 -6.84 -12.59
N ALA A 375 -8.83 -5.55 -12.94
CA ALA A 375 -9.65 -5.03 -14.02
C ALA A 375 -9.27 -5.65 -15.37
N LEU A 376 -7.96 -5.87 -15.60
CA LEU A 376 -7.47 -6.59 -16.77
C LEU A 376 -7.95 -8.03 -16.81
N HIS A 377 -7.90 -8.77 -15.69
CA HIS A 377 -8.43 -10.13 -15.62
C HIS A 377 -9.89 -10.18 -16.04
N VAL A 378 -10.71 -9.34 -15.41
CA VAL A 378 -12.14 -9.23 -15.69
C VAL A 378 -12.41 -8.88 -17.16
N HIS A 379 -11.67 -7.90 -17.70
CA HIS A 379 -11.79 -7.49 -19.09
C HIS A 379 -11.38 -8.61 -20.08
N LEU A 380 -10.27 -9.30 -19.81
CA LEU A 380 -9.79 -10.42 -20.62
C LEU A 380 -10.78 -11.58 -20.61
N THR A 381 -11.33 -11.91 -19.44
CA THR A 381 -12.31 -13.00 -19.32
C THR A 381 -13.58 -12.64 -20.09
N PHE A 382 -14.13 -11.43 -19.88
CA PHE A 382 -15.31 -10.95 -20.60
C PHE A 382 -15.14 -10.97 -22.12
N ILE A 383 -14.01 -10.50 -22.65
CA ILE A 383 -13.74 -10.49 -24.10
C ILE A 383 -13.53 -11.90 -24.66
N ASN A 384 -12.84 -12.78 -23.94
CA ASN A 384 -12.44 -14.08 -24.50
C ASN A 384 -13.56 -15.12 -24.43
N SER A 385 -14.42 -15.09 -23.41
CA SER A 385 -15.40 -16.16 -23.20
C SER A 385 -16.77 -15.86 -23.80
N GLY A 386 -17.19 -14.60 -23.95
CA GLY A 386 -18.57 -14.24 -24.34
C GLY A 386 -19.68 -14.80 -23.41
N ILE A 387 -19.28 -15.56 -22.38
CA ILE A 387 -20.05 -16.32 -21.41
C ILE A 387 -19.21 -16.32 -20.13
N SER A 388 -19.73 -15.64 -19.10
CA SER A 388 -19.72 -16.03 -17.70
C SER A 388 -18.49 -16.63 -17.00
N LEU A 389 -18.10 -15.99 -15.90
CA LEU A 389 -17.35 -16.59 -14.79
C LEU A 389 -18.20 -17.54 -13.91
N LEU A 390 -19.46 -17.86 -14.28
CA LEU A 390 -20.41 -18.60 -13.43
C LEU A 390 -20.18 -20.13 -13.32
N GLU A 391 -19.27 -20.75 -14.07
CA GLU A 391 -19.02 -22.19 -13.88
C GLU A 391 -17.95 -22.52 -12.82
N GLU A 392 -17.04 -21.58 -12.50
CA GLU A 392 -16.04 -21.81 -11.44
C GLU A 392 -16.43 -21.19 -10.07
N GLU A 393 -17.31 -20.19 -10.01
CA GLU A 393 -17.49 -19.37 -8.78
C GLU A 393 -18.90 -19.39 -8.14
N ARG A 394 -19.62 -20.52 -8.19
CA ARG A 394 -20.92 -20.68 -7.47
C ARG A 394 -20.85 -20.66 -5.93
N GLN A 395 -19.74 -20.27 -5.32
CA GLN A 395 -19.51 -20.43 -3.87
C GLN A 395 -19.23 -19.16 -3.08
N THR A 396 -19.33 -17.95 -3.66
CA THR A 396 -19.10 -16.70 -2.89
C THR A 396 -20.26 -15.70 -2.97
N THR A 397 -20.81 -15.36 -1.80
CA THR A 397 -21.83 -14.32 -1.56
C THR A 397 -21.19 -12.92 -1.54
N SER A 398 -20.58 -12.49 -2.65
CA SER A 398 -19.92 -11.19 -2.76
C SER A 398 -20.56 -10.27 -3.81
N CYS A 399 -20.37 -8.95 -3.65
CA CYS A 399 -20.74 -7.85 -4.57
C CYS A 399 -20.33 -8.12 -6.03
N TRP A 400 -19.28 -8.91 -6.23
CA TRP A 400 -18.77 -9.27 -7.54
C TRP A 400 -19.64 -10.30 -8.27
N SER A 401 -20.39 -11.14 -7.54
CA SER A 401 -21.24 -12.17 -8.13
C SER A 401 -22.38 -11.61 -8.97
N GLU A 402 -22.87 -10.40 -8.66
CA GLU A 402 -23.90 -9.70 -9.42
C GLU A 402 -23.34 -9.10 -10.72
N MET A 403 -22.10 -8.57 -10.70
CA MET A 403 -21.39 -8.10 -11.90
C MET A 403 -21.25 -9.16 -12.99
N PHE A 404 -21.04 -10.43 -12.62
CA PHE A 404 -20.84 -11.52 -13.58
C PHE A 404 -22.14 -12.20 -14.05
N GLN A 405 -23.31 -11.82 -13.53
CA GLN A 405 -24.61 -12.35 -13.96
C GLN A 405 -25.24 -11.60 -15.14
N SER A 406 -24.75 -10.40 -15.48
CA SER A 406 -25.31 -9.54 -16.55
C SER A 406 -24.77 -9.91 -17.94
N TYR A 407 -25.42 -10.85 -18.62
CA TYR A 407 -25.02 -11.37 -19.94
C TYR A 407 -25.33 -10.40 -21.10
N SER A 408 -24.41 -9.50 -21.42
CA SER A 408 -24.15 -8.99 -22.80
C SER A 408 -24.67 -7.61 -23.25
N THR A 409 -25.26 -6.78 -22.41
CA THR A 409 -25.40 -5.32 -22.72
C THR A 409 -25.23 -4.41 -21.51
N GLY A 410 -25.41 -4.95 -20.30
CA GLY A 410 -25.30 -4.21 -19.06
C GLY A 410 -24.04 -4.46 -18.24
N PHE A 411 -23.06 -5.27 -18.69
CA PHE A 411 -21.89 -5.62 -17.86
C PHE A 411 -21.19 -4.39 -17.26
N TYR A 412 -20.86 -3.40 -18.10
CA TYR A 412 -20.24 -2.17 -17.62
C TYR A 412 -21.22 -1.29 -16.83
N GLN A 413 -22.53 -1.38 -17.08
CA GLN A 413 -23.56 -0.67 -16.31
C GLN A 413 -23.69 -1.24 -14.90
N THR A 414 -23.73 -2.56 -14.76
CA THR A 414 -23.69 -3.28 -13.47
C THR A 414 -22.40 -2.97 -12.71
N ALA A 415 -21.25 -2.94 -13.40
CA ALA A 415 -19.99 -2.52 -12.78
C ALA A 415 -20.03 -1.09 -12.24
N VAL A 416 -20.72 -0.18 -12.95
CA VAL A 416 -20.96 1.20 -12.51
C VAL A 416 -21.88 1.23 -11.29
N ASP A 417 -22.99 0.49 -11.31
CA ASP A 417 -23.94 0.45 -10.20
C ASP A 417 -23.29 -0.11 -8.92
N GLU A 418 -22.52 -1.20 -9.01
CA GLU A 418 -21.80 -1.75 -7.85
C GLU A 418 -20.77 -0.76 -7.27
N ALA A 419 -20.05 -0.04 -8.12
CA ALA A 419 -19.13 0.98 -7.66
C ALA A 419 -19.86 2.14 -6.96
N LEU A 420 -21.02 2.56 -7.48
CA LEU A 420 -21.85 3.59 -6.88
C LEU A 420 -22.46 3.16 -5.54
N GLN A 421 -22.79 1.87 -5.38
CA GLN A 421 -23.27 1.31 -4.11
C GLN A 421 -22.15 1.12 -3.08
N SER A 422 -20.89 1.23 -3.49
CA SER A 422 -19.74 1.11 -2.60
C SER A 422 -19.66 2.30 -1.64
N PRO A 423 -19.95 2.13 -0.33
CA PRO A 423 -19.98 3.25 0.62
C PRO A 423 -18.60 3.91 0.82
N ASN A 424 -17.54 3.24 0.38
CA ASN A 424 -16.15 3.57 0.66
C ASN A 424 -15.38 4.00 -0.61
N GLY A 425 -16.05 3.94 -1.77
CA GLY A 425 -15.47 4.12 -3.10
C GLY A 425 -14.51 3.00 -3.50
N HIS A 426 -14.42 1.88 -2.76
CA HIS A 426 -13.37 0.86 -2.90
C HIS A 426 -13.22 0.22 -4.30
N LEU A 427 -14.19 0.45 -5.18
CA LEU A 427 -14.20 -0.04 -6.56
C LEU A 427 -13.94 1.06 -7.60
N ASP A 428 -13.80 2.34 -7.23
CA ASP A 428 -13.75 3.46 -8.18
C ASP A 428 -12.56 3.36 -9.13
N LEU A 429 -11.36 3.08 -8.59
CA LEU A 429 -10.14 2.95 -9.37
C LEU A 429 -10.15 1.68 -10.23
N PHE A 430 -10.65 0.56 -9.68
CA PHE A 430 -10.90 -0.66 -10.44
C PHE A 430 -11.84 -0.41 -11.63
N LEU A 431 -13.00 0.22 -11.40
CA LEU A 431 -13.98 0.54 -12.42
C LEU A 431 -13.39 1.47 -13.49
N ARG A 432 -12.62 2.48 -13.06
CA ARG A 432 -11.92 3.38 -13.98
C ARG A 432 -10.96 2.64 -14.90
N PHE A 433 -10.22 1.66 -14.38
CA PHE A 433 -9.37 0.81 -15.20
C PHE A 433 -10.19 -0.07 -16.14
N LEU A 434 -11.26 -0.70 -15.65
CA LEU A 434 -12.13 -1.57 -16.43
C LEU A 434 -12.75 -0.82 -17.63
N LEU A 435 -13.30 0.37 -17.40
CA LEU A 435 -13.84 1.24 -18.44
C LEU A 435 -12.75 1.74 -19.39
N GLY A 436 -11.56 2.11 -18.88
CA GLY A 436 -10.46 2.52 -19.73
C GLY A 436 -9.95 1.40 -20.64
N LEU A 437 -9.88 0.17 -20.14
CA LEU A 437 -9.47 -1.02 -20.92
C LEU A 437 -10.47 -1.36 -22.03
N SER A 438 -11.75 -0.99 -21.87
CA SER A 438 -12.76 -1.12 -22.92
C SER A 438 -12.48 -0.26 -24.18
N LEU A 439 -11.64 0.78 -24.07
CA LEU A 439 -11.32 1.67 -25.18
C LEU A 439 -10.34 1.00 -26.16
N SER A 440 -10.56 1.25 -27.46
CA SER A 440 -9.77 0.66 -28.55
C SER A 440 -8.28 1.03 -28.48
N THR A 441 -7.95 2.22 -27.97
CA THR A 441 -6.57 2.68 -27.78
C THR A 441 -5.78 1.75 -26.85
N ASN A 442 -6.37 1.36 -25.72
CA ASN A 442 -5.74 0.45 -24.76
C ASN A 442 -5.74 -1.00 -25.24
N GLN A 443 -6.79 -1.43 -25.94
CA GLN A 443 -6.86 -2.79 -26.53
C GLN A 443 -5.76 -3.01 -27.57
N ASN A 444 -5.49 -2.01 -28.40
CA ASN A 444 -4.42 -2.08 -29.40
C ASN A 444 -3.03 -2.26 -28.75
N LEU A 445 -2.79 -1.63 -27.60
CA LEU A 445 -1.54 -1.76 -26.86
C LEU A 445 -1.37 -3.14 -26.21
N LEU A 446 -2.47 -3.81 -25.86
CA LEU A 446 -2.49 -5.14 -25.24
C LEU A 446 -2.83 -6.26 -26.23
N ARG A 447 -2.67 -6.03 -27.55
CA ARG A 447 -3.00 -7.03 -28.59
C ARG A 447 -2.26 -8.36 -28.43
N SER A 448 -1.11 -8.38 -27.74
CA SER A 448 -0.42 -9.65 -27.43
C SER A 448 -1.09 -10.48 -26.31
N LEU A 449 -1.96 -9.87 -25.50
CA LEU A 449 -2.74 -10.54 -24.46
C LEU A 449 -4.17 -10.89 -24.92
N LEU A 450 -4.71 -10.10 -25.86
CA LEU A 450 -6.07 -10.22 -26.40
C LEU A 450 -6.08 -11.07 -27.67
N THR A 451 -6.91 -12.12 -27.73
CA THR A 451 -7.27 -12.76 -29.00
C THR A 451 -8.14 -11.77 -29.80
N GLN A 452 -7.79 -11.52 -31.07
CA GLN A 452 -8.54 -10.58 -31.92
C GLN A 452 -9.99 -11.02 -32.07
N THR A 453 -10.92 -10.31 -31.44
CA THR A 453 -12.35 -10.49 -31.69
C THR A 453 -13.10 -9.15 -31.68
N ARG A 454 -14.26 -9.18 -32.35
CA ARG A 454 -15.05 -8.12 -32.97
C ARG A 454 -15.45 -6.94 -32.06
N SER A 455 -15.19 -5.71 -32.53
CA SER A 455 -15.79 -4.40 -32.21
C SER A 455 -16.50 -4.23 -30.84
N SER A 456 -15.76 -3.69 -29.87
CA SER A 456 -16.23 -3.15 -28.57
C SER A 456 -16.87 -1.74 -28.67
N SER A 457 -16.85 -1.10 -29.83
CA SER A 457 -17.15 0.34 -29.98
C SER A 457 -18.59 0.74 -29.60
N GLN A 458 -19.60 -0.09 -29.94
CA GLN A 458 -21.01 0.21 -29.66
C GLN A 458 -21.37 0.07 -28.17
N THR A 459 -20.73 -0.86 -27.45
CA THR A 459 -20.95 -1.07 -26.00
C THR A 459 -20.42 0.11 -25.18
N ASN A 460 -19.34 0.74 -25.62
CA ASN A 460 -18.74 1.86 -24.92
C ASN A 460 -19.61 3.13 -24.98
N GLN A 461 -20.27 3.42 -26.10
CA GLN A 461 -21.14 4.61 -26.22
C GLN A 461 -22.33 4.55 -25.26
N LYS A 462 -23.03 3.41 -25.21
CA LYS A 462 -24.14 3.19 -24.27
C LYS A 462 -23.71 3.29 -22.81
N THR A 463 -22.51 2.78 -22.50
CA THR A 463 -21.93 2.87 -21.15
C THR A 463 -21.61 4.32 -20.78
N VAL A 464 -21.07 5.11 -21.71
CA VAL A 464 -20.78 6.53 -21.49
C VAL A 464 -22.06 7.33 -21.25
N GLU A 465 -23.11 7.09 -22.03
CA GLU A 465 -24.44 7.69 -21.81
C GLU A 465 -25.00 7.31 -20.44
N TYR A 466 -24.93 6.03 -20.08
CA TYR A 466 -25.38 5.55 -18.77
C TYR A 466 -24.64 6.20 -17.59
N ILE A 467 -23.31 6.32 -17.68
CA ILE A 467 -22.52 7.00 -16.64
C ILE A 467 -22.95 8.46 -16.51
N LYS A 468 -23.23 9.15 -17.63
CA LYS A 468 -23.71 10.53 -17.61
C LYS A 468 -25.11 10.68 -17.01
N GLU A 469 -25.97 9.67 -17.13
CA GLU A 469 -27.30 9.67 -16.50
C GLU A 469 -27.24 9.42 -14.99
N LYS A 470 -26.23 8.69 -14.52
CA LYS A 470 -26.05 8.29 -13.12
C LYS A 470 -25.20 9.25 -12.29
N MET A 471 -24.42 10.13 -12.94
CA MET A 471 -23.63 11.20 -12.32
C MET A 471 -24.40 12.51 -12.32
#